data_AF-A0A0C9RVZ3-F1
#
_entry.id   AF-A0A0C9RVZ3-F1
#
_cell.length_a   1.000
_cell.length_b   1.000
_cell.length_c   1.000
_cell.angle_alpha   90.00
_cell.angle_beta   90.00
_cell.angle_gamma   90.00
#
_symmetry.space_group_name_H-M   'P 1'
#
loop_
_entity.id
_entity.type
_entity.pdbx_description
1 polymer ?
#
loop_
_entity_poly.entity_id
_entity_poly.type
_entity_poly.pdbx_seq_one_letter_code
_entity_poly.pdbx_strand_id
1 'polypeptide(L)'
;MIACSVNAVLIKVACQGLEPKHLGKSISEMQHNLGILNDMYGVNVCGEGGEYETFTLDCPLFIKSIVIDEYESVVHSDDKIAPVGYLNFKKIHLQNKAGDLENLTLHERLKNIPVKTPYDYIAEIVGPEMQDGCNFSDNENDETDGDSKSLKSSNSGSFSPPSPTESKYDDEDYPDIPMANRSKTGWHWFGGIIGKDSDTKIAMEEALDKLSSLVEHEGLDMENLVGVTMYVKDLSEYSTINDVYTTRLPHTNPPVRVCIQCPINVPVVIDALAYKGIHQNDDEQVLKKHTMHVQSISHWSPASIGPYSQAVRIGHIIAVAGQIPMVPGNLSLLDMNIKRQCRLTLRHINRIVNAMDSSTQLRDIVQGICFLTHHSYIAEARKEWEKRTNNAIVDYIVVPHLPRNAHVEWWVWAHRDNNRFEYEETGRCVGNFKVAIRRRWNYENDVSAIVCYLSTRSSNSTGNLATETSLNSSELTDDELTEAFEYLLAKLTKDSKSENPTCNLRIFYKVANLPGPNMIRRVLDNFSNRNLVTTIVPTTHLHNFSTFLSVCGVRHE
;
A
#
# COMPACT_ATOMS: atom_id res chain seq x y z
N MET A 1 6.27 0.56 -28.41
CA MET A 1 6.22 1.67 -29.39
C MET A 1 6.41 1.16 -30.82
N ILE A 2 7.56 0.58 -31.17
CA ILE A 2 7.87 0.08 -32.53
C ILE A 2 6.82 -0.91 -33.04
N ALA A 3 6.49 -1.95 -32.26
CA ALA A 3 5.46 -2.94 -32.64
C ALA A 3 4.04 -2.34 -32.77
N CYS A 4 3.79 -1.15 -32.20
CA CYS A 4 2.54 -0.42 -32.33
C CYS A 4 2.58 0.61 -33.48
N SER A 5 3.55 0.49 -34.38
CA SER A 5 3.76 1.38 -35.53
C SER A 5 3.95 2.86 -35.16
N VAL A 6 4.50 3.15 -33.98
CA VAL A 6 4.93 4.51 -33.62
C VAL A 6 6.28 4.78 -34.27
N ASN A 7 6.29 5.67 -35.26
CA ASN A 7 7.50 6.20 -35.89
C ASN A 7 7.90 7.49 -35.19
N ALA A 8 8.89 7.41 -34.31
CA ALA A 8 9.44 8.55 -33.60
C ALA A 8 10.96 8.60 -33.79
N VAL A 9 11.51 9.80 -33.87
CA VAL A 9 12.96 10.05 -34.02
C VAL A 9 13.52 10.71 -32.78
N LEU A 10 14.78 10.42 -32.45
CA LEU A 10 15.51 11.09 -31.37
C LEU A 10 15.75 12.55 -31.74
N ILE A 11 15.26 13.47 -30.92
CA ILE A 11 15.42 14.92 -31.11
C ILE A 11 16.30 15.58 -30.06
N LYS A 12 16.62 14.87 -28.97
CA LYS A 12 17.59 15.31 -27.98
C LYS A 12 18.30 14.09 -27.43
N VAL A 13 19.56 14.24 -27.08
CA VAL A 13 20.35 13.26 -26.32
C VAL A 13 21.04 13.98 -25.17
N ALA A 14 21.12 13.32 -24.01
CA ALA A 14 21.71 13.89 -22.80
C ALA A 14 22.21 12.80 -21.83
N CYS A 15 22.77 11.70 -22.36
CA CYS A 15 23.25 10.60 -21.53
C CYS A 15 24.53 9.97 -22.08
N GLN A 16 25.26 9.28 -21.21
CA GLN A 16 26.47 8.55 -21.57
C GLN A 16 26.20 7.50 -22.65
N GLY A 17 27.00 7.55 -23.72
CA GLY A 17 26.91 6.64 -24.87
C GLY A 17 25.88 7.05 -25.93
N LEU A 18 25.06 8.08 -25.68
CA LEU A 18 24.30 8.75 -26.73
C LEU A 18 25.05 10.00 -27.19
N GLU A 19 25.23 10.13 -28.50
CA GLU A 19 25.98 11.22 -29.13
C GLU A 19 25.09 11.99 -30.11
N PRO A 20 25.43 13.25 -30.45
CA PRO A 20 24.70 14.04 -31.44
C PRO A 20 24.50 13.33 -32.79
N LYS A 21 25.37 12.39 -33.18
CA LYS A 21 25.22 11.56 -34.38
C LYS A 21 24.00 10.61 -34.36
N HIS A 22 23.37 10.43 -33.19
CA HIS A 22 22.15 9.63 -33.03
C HIS A 22 20.88 10.45 -33.22
N LEU A 23 20.97 11.78 -33.25
CA LEU A 23 19.84 12.65 -33.52
C LEU A 23 19.27 12.37 -34.93
N GLY A 24 17.94 12.39 -35.04
CA GLY A 24 17.21 12.13 -36.28
C GLY A 24 17.01 10.65 -36.60
N LYS A 25 17.71 9.74 -35.91
CA LYS A 25 17.46 8.29 -36.02
C LYS A 25 16.14 7.92 -35.36
N SER A 26 15.41 7.03 -36.00
CA SER A 26 14.18 6.46 -35.44
C SER A 26 14.46 5.59 -34.22
N ILE A 27 13.47 5.47 -33.34
CA ILE A 27 13.52 4.53 -32.21
C ILE A 27 13.73 3.08 -32.68
N SER A 28 13.26 2.72 -33.89
CA SER A 28 13.52 1.42 -34.51
C SER A 28 14.98 1.22 -34.89
N GLU A 29 15.62 2.23 -35.48
CA GLU A 29 17.05 2.18 -35.82
C GLU A 29 17.92 2.16 -34.56
N MET A 30 17.47 2.83 -33.49
CA MET A 30 18.18 2.92 -32.22
C MET A 30 17.93 1.74 -31.28
N GLN A 31 16.99 0.83 -31.59
CA GLN A 31 16.55 -0.23 -30.67
C GLN A 31 17.73 -1.09 -30.15
N HIS A 32 18.60 -1.54 -31.05
CA HIS A 32 19.76 -2.35 -30.67
C HIS A 32 20.74 -1.56 -29.80
N ASN A 33 21.08 -0.34 -30.21
CA ASN A 33 22.03 0.52 -29.48
C ASN A 33 21.51 0.87 -28.08
N LEU A 34 20.23 1.20 -27.94
CA LEU A 34 19.61 1.48 -26.64
C LEU A 34 19.62 0.26 -25.72
N GLY A 35 19.46 -0.96 -26.26
CA GLY A 35 19.61 -2.19 -25.49
C GLY A 35 21.03 -2.36 -24.92
N ILE A 36 22.06 -2.16 -25.76
CA ILE A 36 23.45 -2.21 -25.29
C ILE A 36 23.71 -1.14 -24.21
N LEU A 37 23.19 0.07 -24.40
CA LEU A 37 23.36 1.15 -23.42
C LEU A 37 22.62 0.88 -22.10
N ASN A 38 21.48 0.18 -22.15
CA ASN A 38 20.79 -0.29 -20.96
C ASN A 38 21.65 -1.29 -20.17
N ASP A 39 22.24 -2.27 -20.85
CA ASP A 39 23.08 -3.28 -20.21
C ASP A 39 24.36 -2.68 -19.60
N MET A 40 24.99 -1.71 -20.30
CA MET A 40 26.25 -1.11 -19.86
C MET A 40 26.07 -0.02 -18.80
N TYR A 41 25.05 0.82 -18.94
CA TYR A 41 24.92 2.07 -18.18
C TYR A 41 23.56 2.23 -17.48
N GLY A 42 22.64 1.28 -17.63
CA GLY A 42 21.31 1.37 -17.03
C GLY A 42 20.38 2.38 -17.72
N VAL A 43 20.69 2.82 -18.95
CA VAL A 43 19.86 3.76 -19.72
C VAL A 43 18.44 3.19 -19.87
N ASN A 44 17.42 3.98 -19.56
CA ASN A 44 16.05 3.58 -19.81
C ASN A 44 15.79 3.53 -21.33
N VAL A 45 15.50 2.36 -21.87
CA VAL A 45 15.29 2.12 -23.31
C VAL A 45 14.06 2.87 -23.86
N CYS A 46 13.17 3.37 -22.99
CA CYS A 46 12.05 4.21 -23.37
C CYS A 46 12.34 5.71 -23.22
N GLY A 47 13.50 6.10 -22.68
CA GLY A 47 13.91 7.50 -22.49
C GLY A 47 13.22 8.21 -21.31
N GLU A 48 12.55 7.48 -20.42
CA GLU A 48 11.79 8.06 -19.30
C GLU A 48 12.69 8.76 -18.26
N GLY A 49 13.99 8.44 -18.22
CA GLY A 49 14.96 9.07 -17.33
C GLY A 49 15.53 10.39 -17.87
N GLY A 50 15.03 10.87 -19.02
CA GLY A 50 15.53 12.08 -19.68
C GLY A 50 16.81 11.87 -20.48
N GLU A 51 17.18 10.61 -20.75
CA GLU A 51 18.39 10.24 -21.48
C GLU A 51 18.37 10.75 -22.92
N TYR A 52 17.18 10.77 -23.51
CA TYR A 52 16.89 11.32 -24.82
C TYR A 52 15.42 11.75 -24.92
N GLU A 53 15.13 12.64 -25.86
CA GLU A 53 13.76 13.03 -26.19
C GLU A 53 13.42 12.55 -27.60
N THR A 54 12.13 12.29 -27.85
CA THR A 54 11.66 11.87 -29.18
C THR A 54 10.60 12.79 -29.74
N PHE A 55 10.52 12.83 -31.07
CA PHE A 55 9.44 13.48 -31.79
C PHE A 55 8.74 12.44 -32.67
N THR A 56 7.45 12.25 -32.45
CA THR A 56 6.65 11.28 -33.20
C THR A 56 6.28 11.86 -34.56
N LEU A 57 6.87 11.32 -35.62
CA LEU A 57 6.60 11.71 -37.00
C LEU A 57 5.30 11.08 -37.52
N ASP A 58 5.06 9.83 -37.15
CA ASP A 58 3.82 9.17 -37.50
C ASP A 58 3.42 8.12 -36.47
N CYS A 59 2.13 7.95 -36.26
CA CYS A 59 1.59 6.81 -35.53
C CYS A 59 0.15 6.52 -35.97
N PRO A 60 -0.42 5.37 -35.56
CA PRO A 60 -1.78 5.01 -35.95
C PRO A 60 -2.88 5.94 -35.44
N LEU A 61 -2.60 6.74 -34.40
CA LEU A 61 -3.53 7.76 -33.91
C LEU A 61 -3.64 8.94 -34.88
N PHE A 62 -2.60 9.18 -35.69
CA PHE A 62 -2.54 10.31 -36.60
C PHE A 62 -3.30 10.03 -37.89
N ILE A 63 -3.99 11.07 -38.36
CA ILE A 63 -4.66 11.09 -39.68
C ILE A 63 -3.65 11.46 -40.79
N LYS A 64 -2.70 12.35 -40.47
CA LYS A 64 -1.62 12.80 -41.35
C LYS A 64 -0.28 12.55 -40.67
N SER A 65 0.74 12.17 -41.45
CA SER A 65 2.11 12.08 -40.95
C SER A 65 2.76 13.46 -40.97
N ILE A 66 3.79 13.64 -40.14
CA ILE A 66 4.63 14.82 -40.11
C ILE A 66 5.94 14.47 -40.83
N VAL A 67 6.32 15.29 -41.80
CA VAL A 67 7.58 15.17 -42.52
C VAL A 67 8.47 16.33 -42.11
N ILE A 68 9.71 16.02 -41.72
CA ILE A 68 10.74 17.02 -41.49
C ILE A 68 11.44 17.27 -42.82
N ASP A 69 11.29 18.48 -43.36
CA ASP A 69 11.93 18.89 -44.61
C ASP A 69 13.35 19.40 -44.39
N GLU A 70 13.55 20.13 -43.28
CA GLU A 70 14.82 20.78 -42.98
C GLU A 70 15.00 20.89 -41.46
N TYR A 71 16.19 20.51 -41.00
CA TYR A 71 16.60 20.62 -39.61
C TYR A 71 18.10 20.85 -39.49
N GLU A 72 18.52 21.41 -38.35
CA GLU A 72 19.93 21.49 -37.95
C GLU A 72 20.15 20.72 -36.64
N SER A 73 21.34 20.16 -36.45
CA SER A 73 21.76 19.57 -35.16
C SER A 73 22.55 20.60 -34.38
N VAL A 74 22.12 20.88 -33.15
CA VAL A 74 22.77 21.83 -32.24
C VAL A 74 23.43 21.05 -31.10
N VAL A 75 24.74 21.22 -30.92
CA VAL A 75 25.45 20.71 -29.74
C VAL A 75 25.41 21.79 -28.68
N HIS A 76 24.71 21.51 -27.58
CA HIS A 76 24.55 22.44 -26.46
C HIS A 76 25.68 22.29 -25.45
N SER A 77 26.15 21.05 -25.22
CA SER A 77 27.29 20.74 -24.37
C SER A 77 28.10 19.60 -25.01
N ASP A 78 29.39 19.82 -25.23
CA ASP A 78 30.32 18.82 -25.77
C ASP A 78 31.11 18.13 -24.65
N ASP A 79 30.37 17.63 -23.66
CA ASP A 79 30.96 16.86 -22.57
C ASP A 79 31.46 15.50 -23.10
N LYS A 80 32.65 15.08 -22.68
CA LYS A 80 33.30 13.86 -23.17
C LYS A 80 32.60 12.57 -22.70
N ILE A 81 31.79 12.66 -21.65
CA ILE A 81 31.10 11.55 -21.01
C ILE A 81 29.63 11.56 -21.42
N ALA A 82 28.95 12.70 -21.33
CA ALA A 82 27.52 12.84 -21.62
C ALA A 82 27.22 14.10 -22.46
N PRO A 83 27.53 14.09 -23.76
CA PRO A 83 27.28 15.23 -24.62
C PRO A 83 25.77 15.50 -24.74
N VAL A 84 25.40 16.78 -24.76
CA VAL A 84 24.01 17.24 -24.93
C VAL A 84 23.86 17.85 -26.31
N GLY A 85 22.99 17.25 -27.12
CA GLY A 85 22.64 17.76 -28.45
C GLY A 85 21.15 17.65 -28.71
N TYR A 86 20.62 18.51 -29.59
CA TYR A 86 19.22 18.47 -30.00
C TYR A 86 19.02 18.87 -31.47
N LEU A 87 17.88 18.47 -32.03
CA LEU A 87 17.45 18.90 -33.36
C LEU A 87 16.63 20.19 -33.28
N ASN A 88 16.98 21.15 -34.13
CA ASN A 88 16.19 22.35 -34.37
C ASN A 88 15.54 22.25 -35.75
N PHE A 89 14.24 21.98 -35.78
CA PHE A 89 13.46 21.88 -37.02
C PHE A 89 13.26 23.25 -37.64
N LYS A 90 13.70 23.42 -38.90
CA LYS A 90 13.52 24.66 -39.66
C LYS A 90 12.25 24.64 -40.49
N LYS A 91 11.90 23.45 -41.02
CA LYS A 91 10.73 23.27 -41.86
C LYS A 91 10.14 21.87 -41.69
N ILE A 92 8.84 21.83 -41.46
CA ILE A 92 8.03 20.63 -41.37
C ILE A 92 6.75 20.82 -42.18
N HIS A 93 6.20 19.74 -42.72
CA HIS A 93 4.87 19.75 -43.34
C HIS A 93 4.06 18.51 -42.95
N LEU A 94 2.75 18.61 -43.14
CA LEU A 94 1.84 17.47 -42.98
C LEU A 94 1.67 16.76 -44.32
N GLN A 95 1.83 15.44 -44.30
CA GLN A 95 1.62 14.56 -45.44
C GLN A 95 0.37 13.70 -45.20
N ASN A 96 -0.49 13.62 -46.21
CA ASN A 96 -1.66 12.73 -46.14
C ASN A 96 -1.21 11.27 -46.12
N LYS A 97 -1.77 10.48 -45.22
CA LYS A 97 -1.53 9.04 -45.16
C LYS A 97 -2.39 8.34 -46.22
N ALA A 98 -1.95 7.16 -46.66
CA ALA A 98 -2.74 6.35 -47.59
C ALA A 98 -4.03 5.85 -46.92
N GLY A 99 -5.13 5.85 -47.68
CA GLY A 99 -6.44 5.40 -47.21
C GLY A 99 -7.33 6.51 -46.64
N ASP A 100 -8.62 6.23 -46.50
CA ASP A 100 -9.63 7.17 -46.06
C ASP A 100 -9.75 7.22 -44.52
N LEU A 101 -8.62 7.54 -43.86
CA LEU A 101 -8.51 7.49 -42.40
C LEU A 101 -9.40 8.51 -41.68
N GLU A 102 -9.81 9.58 -42.36
CA GLU A 102 -10.69 10.63 -41.81
C GLU A 102 -12.10 10.10 -41.54
N ASN A 103 -12.53 9.09 -42.28
CA ASN A 103 -13.83 8.45 -42.14
C ASN A 103 -13.83 7.23 -41.20
N LEU A 104 -12.67 6.84 -40.67
CA LEU A 104 -12.54 5.73 -39.72
C LEU A 104 -12.56 6.20 -38.27
N THR A 105 -13.26 5.46 -37.42
CA THR A 105 -13.20 5.65 -35.97
C THR A 105 -11.81 5.29 -35.42
N LEU A 106 -11.48 5.78 -34.22
CA LEU A 106 -10.23 5.42 -33.55
C LEU A 106 -10.09 3.90 -33.36
N HIS A 107 -11.19 3.21 -33.04
CA HIS A 107 -11.18 1.77 -32.84
C HIS A 107 -10.84 1.02 -34.13
N GLU A 108 -11.42 1.42 -35.26
CA GLU A 108 -11.13 0.82 -36.57
C GLU A 108 -9.67 1.01 -36.98
N ARG A 109 -9.12 2.20 -36.72
CA ARG A 109 -7.69 2.48 -36.98
C ARG A 109 -6.75 1.64 -36.13
N LEU A 110 -7.15 1.28 -34.91
CA LEU A 110 -6.35 0.52 -33.96
C LEU A 110 -6.56 -1.01 -34.03
N LYS A 111 -7.57 -1.49 -34.78
CA LYS A 111 -8.05 -2.88 -34.75
C LYS A 111 -6.96 -3.95 -34.95
N ASN A 112 -5.96 -3.69 -35.79
CA ASN A 112 -4.91 -4.66 -36.15
C ASN A 112 -3.57 -4.38 -35.46
N ILE A 113 -3.55 -3.44 -34.51
CA ILE A 113 -2.32 -3.04 -33.83
C ILE A 113 -2.25 -3.77 -32.50
N PRO A 114 -1.09 -4.34 -32.11
CA PRO A 114 -0.93 -5.11 -30.89
C PRO A 114 -0.86 -4.19 -29.65
N VAL A 115 -1.90 -3.38 -29.44
CA VAL A 115 -2.03 -2.51 -28.26
C VAL A 115 -2.55 -3.35 -27.10
N LYS A 116 -1.75 -3.46 -26.05
CA LYS A 116 -2.18 -4.05 -24.78
C LYS A 116 -3.17 -3.11 -24.09
N THR A 117 -4.30 -3.66 -23.71
CA THR A 117 -5.28 -3.06 -22.80
C THR A 117 -4.78 -3.14 -21.34
N PRO A 118 -5.36 -2.36 -20.41
CA PRO A 118 -5.06 -2.49 -18.98
C PRO A 118 -5.23 -3.92 -18.43
N TYR A 119 -6.19 -4.68 -18.98
CA TYR A 119 -6.48 -6.04 -18.56
C TYR A 119 -5.43 -7.05 -19.03
N ASP A 120 -4.76 -6.79 -20.16
CA ASP A 120 -3.69 -7.67 -20.66
C ASP A 120 -2.49 -7.71 -19.71
N TYR A 121 -2.24 -6.64 -18.95
CA TYR A 121 -1.20 -6.59 -17.92
C TYR A 121 -1.57 -7.34 -16.63
N ILE A 122 -2.80 -7.84 -16.54
CA ILE A 122 -3.33 -8.58 -15.39
C ILE A 122 -4.01 -9.88 -15.83
N ALA A 123 -3.71 -10.37 -17.03
CA ALA A 123 -4.36 -11.53 -17.63
C ALA A 123 -4.20 -12.79 -16.78
N GLU A 124 -3.09 -12.94 -16.06
CA GLU A 124 -2.87 -14.02 -15.10
C GLU A 124 -3.84 -13.97 -13.90
N ILE A 125 -4.34 -12.77 -13.58
CA ILE A 125 -5.33 -12.54 -12.54
C ILE A 125 -6.76 -12.64 -13.09
N VAL A 126 -7.02 -12.26 -14.34
CA VAL A 126 -8.38 -12.20 -14.89
C VAL A 126 -8.77 -13.47 -15.66
N GLY A 127 -7.79 -14.23 -16.15
CA GLY A 127 -8.00 -15.44 -16.94
C GLY A 127 -8.69 -16.58 -16.16
N PRO A 128 -9.23 -17.59 -16.88
CA PRO A 128 -9.85 -18.76 -16.26
C PRO A 128 -8.89 -19.49 -15.32
N GLU A 129 -9.42 -20.17 -14.30
CA GLU A 129 -8.60 -20.92 -13.34
C GLU A 129 -7.95 -22.12 -14.04
N MET A 130 -6.68 -21.99 -14.43
CA MET A 130 -5.82 -23.15 -14.61
C MET A 130 -5.55 -23.74 -13.21
N GLN A 131 -5.50 -25.07 -13.08
CA GLN A 131 -5.07 -25.70 -11.82
C GLN A 131 -3.73 -25.06 -11.43
N ASP A 132 -3.67 -24.45 -10.23
CA ASP A 132 -2.54 -23.68 -9.72
C ASP A 132 -1.27 -24.57 -9.73
N GLY A 133 -0.53 -24.60 -10.85
CA GLY A 133 0.85 -25.05 -10.93
C GLY A 133 1.75 -23.90 -10.51
N CYS A 134 1.87 -23.67 -9.21
CA CYS A 134 2.71 -22.62 -8.67
C CYS A 134 4.20 -22.91 -8.93
N ASN A 135 4.78 -22.34 -9.99
CA ASN A 135 6.22 -22.14 -10.11
C ASN A 135 6.52 -20.64 -10.15
N PHE A 136 6.82 -20.07 -8.98
CA PHE A 136 7.64 -18.86 -8.86
C PHE A 136 8.93 -19.25 -8.14
N SER A 137 9.80 -19.99 -8.84
CA SER A 137 11.27 -19.90 -8.79
C SER A 137 11.90 -20.98 -9.68
N ASP A 138 12.90 -20.55 -10.43
CA ASP A 138 14.03 -21.27 -11.04
C ASP A 138 13.88 -22.04 -12.37
N ASN A 139 14.89 -21.80 -13.21
CA ASN A 139 15.15 -22.37 -14.52
C ASN A 139 15.09 -23.91 -14.50
N GLU A 140 14.39 -24.51 -15.47
CA GLU A 140 14.86 -25.66 -16.27
C GLU A 140 13.85 -26.02 -17.37
N ASN A 141 14.39 -26.59 -18.46
CA ASN A 141 13.75 -26.91 -19.73
C ASN A 141 12.68 -28.01 -19.62
N ASP A 142 11.56 -27.89 -20.36
CA ASP A 142 11.23 -28.79 -21.49
C ASP A 142 9.84 -28.48 -22.10
N GLU A 143 9.84 -28.49 -23.45
CA GLU A 143 8.83 -28.90 -24.46
C GLU A 143 7.38 -29.22 -23.99
N THR A 144 6.27 -28.94 -24.70
CA THR A 144 5.92 -28.63 -26.11
C THR A 144 4.41 -28.29 -26.21
N ASP A 145 4.01 -27.67 -27.33
CA ASP A 145 2.66 -27.55 -27.93
C ASP A 145 1.53 -26.83 -27.14
N GLY A 146 0.77 -25.86 -27.67
CA GLY A 146 0.45 -25.51 -29.05
C GLY A 146 -1.08 -25.37 -29.16
N ASP A 147 -1.64 -24.17 -29.03
CA ASP A 147 -2.68 -23.61 -29.94
C ASP A 147 -3.19 -22.25 -29.44
N SER A 148 -3.17 -21.27 -30.34
CA SER A 148 -3.62 -19.90 -30.11
C SER A 148 -5.04 -19.74 -30.66
N LYS A 149 -6.06 -19.64 -29.79
CA LYS A 149 -7.40 -19.19 -30.18
C LYS A 149 -8.04 -18.25 -29.15
N SER A 150 -8.24 -17.02 -29.62
CA SER A 150 -9.15 -15.96 -29.17
C SER A 150 -10.01 -16.24 -27.93
N LEU A 151 -9.70 -15.56 -26.82
CA LEU A 151 -10.56 -15.44 -25.65
C LEU A 151 -11.82 -14.64 -25.99
N LYS A 152 -12.91 -15.34 -26.33
CA LYS A 152 -14.26 -14.81 -26.17
C LYS A 152 -14.80 -15.23 -24.81
N SER A 153 -15.09 -14.22 -24.02
CA SER A 153 -15.90 -14.20 -22.78
C SER A 153 -16.78 -15.43 -22.56
N SER A 154 -16.37 -16.32 -21.67
CA SER A 154 -17.25 -17.31 -21.07
C SER A 154 -16.73 -17.71 -19.69
N ASN A 155 -16.92 -16.81 -18.73
CA ASN A 155 -17.04 -17.15 -17.30
C ASN A 155 -18.17 -16.28 -16.73
N SER A 156 -19.40 -16.63 -17.07
CA SER A 156 -20.64 -15.99 -16.62
C SER A 156 -21.28 -16.76 -15.46
N GLY A 157 -20.49 -17.17 -14.47
CA GLY A 157 -21.04 -17.43 -13.14
C GLY A 157 -21.22 -16.07 -12.48
N SER A 158 -22.46 -15.61 -12.27
CA SER A 158 -22.69 -14.32 -11.61
C SER A 158 -22.07 -14.35 -10.21
N PHE A 159 -20.98 -13.63 -10.01
CA PHE A 159 -20.43 -13.39 -8.69
C PHE A 159 -21.38 -12.45 -7.97
N SER A 160 -22.11 -12.97 -6.98
CA SER A 160 -22.92 -12.17 -6.06
C SER A 160 -22.14 -12.01 -4.76
N PRO A 161 -21.41 -10.88 -4.57
CA PRO A 161 -20.72 -10.66 -3.31
C PRO A 161 -21.73 -10.59 -2.16
N PRO A 162 -21.46 -11.19 -0.98
CA PRO A 162 -22.22 -10.89 0.22
C PRO A 162 -22.23 -9.37 0.47
N SER A 163 -23.37 -8.86 0.94
CA SER A 163 -23.46 -7.50 1.45
C SER A 163 -22.42 -7.31 2.56
N PRO A 164 -21.84 -6.11 2.70
CA PRO A 164 -20.99 -5.83 3.84
C PRO A 164 -21.71 -6.12 5.17
N THR A 165 -20.94 -6.47 6.20
CA THR A 165 -21.51 -6.76 7.52
C THR A 165 -22.18 -5.50 8.08
N GLU A 166 -23.43 -5.62 8.56
CA GLU A 166 -24.18 -4.48 9.11
C GLU A 166 -23.41 -3.75 10.22
N SER A 167 -23.36 -2.42 10.13
CA SER A 167 -22.72 -1.57 11.13
C SER A 167 -23.58 -1.48 12.39
N LYS A 168 -23.14 -2.12 13.48
CA LYS A 168 -23.57 -1.77 14.84
C LYS A 168 -22.59 -0.74 15.39
N TYR A 169 -23.10 0.33 15.96
CA TYR A 169 -22.28 1.37 16.60
C TYR A 169 -22.33 1.18 18.11
N ASP A 170 -21.26 1.56 18.80
CA ASP A 170 -21.32 1.66 20.25
C ASP A 170 -22.02 2.95 20.68
N ASP A 171 -22.77 2.88 21.76
CA ASP A 171 -23.45 4.02 22.37
C ASP A 171 -22.53 4.83 23.30
N GLU A 172 -21.31 4.35 23.56
CA GLU A 172 -20.33 4.99 24.45
C GLU A 172 -19.53 6.10 23.77
N ASP A 173 -19.37 7.25 24.44
CA ASP A 173 -18.49 8.31 23.95
C ASP A 173 -17.06 7.81 23.68
N TYR A 174 -16.50 8.23 22.56
CA TYR A 174 -15.15 7.84 22.15
C TYR A 174 -14.08 8.66 22.90
N PRO A 175 -13.02 8.03 23.46
CA PRO A 175 -11.96 8.75 24.18
C PRO A 175 -11.20 9.78 23.34
N ASP A 176 -11.21 11.05 23.76
CA ASP A 176 -10.48 12.18 23.15
C ASP A 176 -9.15 12.43 23.90
N ILE A 177 -8.20 11.50 23.76
CA ILE A 177 -6.89 11.59 24.42
C ILE A 177 -5.79 11.51 23.35
N PRO A 178 -5.42 12.64 22.74
CA PRO A 178 -4.31 12.69 21.80
C PRO A 178 -2.99 12.37 22.50
N MET A 179 -2.23 11.44 21.92
CA MET A 179 -0.96 10.95 22.47
C MET A 179 0.15 11.10 21.43
N ALA A 180 1.35 11.41 21.90
CA ALA A 180 2.58 11.39 21.11
C ALA A 180 3.68 10.68 21.91
N ASN A 181 4.56 9.98 21.21
CA ASN A 181 5.80 9.44 21.78
C ASN A 181 6.88 9.31 20.72
N ARG A 182 8.13 9.17 21.17
CA ARG A 182 9.30 9.07 20.29
C ARG A 182 10.30 8.02 20.75
N SER A 183 10.98 7.43 19.76
CA SER A 183 12.11 6.53 19.94
C SER A 183 13.44 7.29 19.99
N LYS A 184 14.51 6.62 20.46
CA LYS A 184 15.86 7.22 20.48
C LYS A 184 16.48 7.38 19.09
N THR A 185 15.86 6.75 18.09
CA THR A 185 16.30 6.68 16.70
C THR A 185 15.58 7.69 15.80
N GLY A 186 14.69 8.53 16.35
CA GLY A 186 14.04 9.63 15.63
C GLY A 186 12.64 9.32 15.08
N TRP A 187 12.09 8.14 15.36
CA TRP A 187 10.71 7.81 15.02
C TRP A 187 9.74 8.37 16.05
N HIS A 188 8.61 8.87 15.57
CA HIS A 188 7.55 9.44 16.40
C HIS A 188 6.20 8.83 16.02
N TRP A 189 5.41 8.47 17.02
CA TRP A 189 4.06 7.93 16.85
C TRP A 189 3.05 8.88 17.47
N PHE A 190 1.93 9.03 16.79
CA PHE A 190 0.80 9.83 17.23
C PHE A 190 -0.47 8.99 17.16
N GLY A 191 -1.32 9.07 18.16
CA GLY A 191 -2.54 8.25 18.24
C GLY A 191 -3.60 8.88 19.13
N GLY A 192 -4.81 8.31 19.10
CA GLY A 192 -5.94 8.83 19.88
C GLY A 192 -6.44 10.21 19.44
N ILE A 193 -6.12 10.63 18.21
CA ILE A 193 -6.52 11.95 17.68
C ILE A 193 -7.90 11.81 17.06
N ILE A 194 -8.87 12.61 17.51
CA ILE A 194 -10.24 12.56 16.98
C ILE A 194 -10.76 13.93 16.56
N GLY A 195 -11.69 13.92 15.62
CA GLY A 195 -12.59 15.02 15.31
C GLY A 195 -14.00 14.65 15.76
N LYS A 196 -14.63 15.46 16.61
CA LYS A 196 -15.91 15.11 17.26
C LYS A 196 -17.07 16.01 16.85
N ASP A 197 -16.82 17.08 16.11
CA ASP A 197 -17.89 17.93 15.59
C ASP A 197 -18.89 17.10 14.77
N SER A 198 -20.17 17.47 14.77
CA SER A 198 -21.16 16.80 13.94
C SER A 198 -20.95 17.02 12.44
N ASP A 199 -20.33 18.13 12.06
CA ASP A 199 -19.96 18.44 10.68
C ASP A 199 -18.62 17.77 10.34
N THR A 200 -18.62 16.91 9.33
CA THR A 200 -17.44 16.13 8.94
C THR A 200 -16.24 17.00 8.56
N LYS A 201 -16.48 18.17 7.96
CA LYS A 201 -15.40 19.09 7.57
C LYS A 201 -14.74 19.67 8.81
N ILE A 202 -15.54 20.21 9.74
CA ILE A 202 -15.05 20.79 11.01
C ILE A 202 -14.36 19.72 11.86
N ALA A 203 -14.92 18.52 11.94
CA ALA A 203 -14.30 17.41 12.63
C ALA A 203 -12.93 17.04 12.03
N MET A 204 -12.81 17.04 10.70
CA MET A 204 -11.53 16.77 10.05
C MET A 204 -10.51 17.88 10.29
N GLU A 205 -10.94 19.15 10.28
CA GLU A 205 -10.10 20.30 10.65
C GLU A 205 -9.61 20.18 12.09
N GLU A 206 -10.51 19.88 13.05
CA GLU A 206 -10.19 19.64 14.46
C GLU A 206 -9.12 18.54 14.63
N ALA A 207 -9.31 17.39 13.96
CA ALA A 207 -8.40 16.27 14.06
C ALA A 207 -7.00 16.61 13.50
N LEU A 208 -6.93 17.31 12.37
CA LEU A 208 -5.66 17.70 11.76
C LEU A 208 -4.95 18.83 12.53
N ASP A 209 -5.70 19.75 13.14
CA ASP A 209 -5.13 20.80 13.99
C ASP A 209 -4.55 20.19 15.29
N LYS A 210 -5.22 19.18 15.87
CA LYS A 210 -4.66 18.37 16.97
C LYS A 210 -3.38 17.64 16.55
N LEU A 211 -3.39 16.98 15.39
CA LEU A 211 -2.18 16.31 14.86
C LEU A 211 -1.03 17.31 14.67
N SER A 212 -1.30 18.46 14.04
CA SER A 212 -0.29 19.49 13.79
C SER A 212 0.31 20.00 15.11
N SER A 213 -0.54 20.23 16.12
CA SER A 213 -0.09 20.64 17.45
C SER A 213 0.82 19.61 18.11
N LEU A 214 0.51 18.32 18.00
CA LEU A 214 1.37 17.24 18.53
C LEU A 214 2.70 17.14 17.78
N VAL A 215 2.66 17.26 16.45
CA VAL A 215 3.85 17.22 15.59
C VAL A 215 4.79 18.39 15.95
N GLU A 216 4.25 19.60 16.08
CA GLU A 216 5.02 20.79 16.50
C GLU A 216 5.58 20.66 17.91
N HIS A 217 4.81 20.10 18.85
CA HIS A 217 5.26 19.86 20.22
C HIS A 217 6.48 18.90 20.29
N GLU A 218 6.53 17.92 19.39
CA GLU A 218 7.69 17.03 19.25
C GLU A 218 8.85 17.64 18.44
N GLY A 219 8.77 18.93 18.08
CA GLY A 219 9.79 19.63 17.31
C GLY A 219 9.89 19.15 15.86
N LEU A 220 8.78 18.65 15.31
CA LEU A 220 8.65 18.19 13.94
C LEU A 220 7.80 19.15 13.11
N ASP A 221 7.84 18.97 11.80
CA ASP A 221 6.94 19.60 10.83
C ASP A 221 6.05 18.53 10.18
N MET A 222 4.93 18.93 9.58
CA MET A 222 4.05 18.01 8.83
C MET A 222 4.78 17.30 7.68
N GLU A 223 5.87 17.87 7.18
CA GLU A 223 6.77 17.23 6.20
C GLU A 223 7.53 16.01 6.74
N ASN A 224 7.66 15.87 8.06
CA ASN A 224 8.29 14.71 8.70
C ASN A 224 7.35 13.50 8.78
N LEU A 225 6.07 13.66 8.44
CA LEU A 225 5.13 12.56 8.38
C LEU A 225 5.58 11.51 7.35
N VAL A 226 5.47 10.25 7.78
CA VAL A 226 5.78 9.04 7.04
C VAL A 226 4.49 8.33 6.66
N GLY A 227 3.53 8.25 7.58
CA GLY A 227 2.25 7.58 7.37
C GLY A 227 1.13 8.22 8.17
N VAL A 228 -0.09 8.20 7.63
CA VAL A 228 -1.31 8.64 8.31
C VAL A 228 -2.42 7.60 8.08
N THR A 229 -3.07 7.18 9.15
CA THR A 229 -4.21 6.27 9.12
C THR A 229 -5.45 7.02 9.54
N MET A 230 -6.50 6.97 8.72
CA MET A 230 -7.78 7.61 8.98
C MET A 230 -8.85 6.53 9.11
N TYR A 231 -9.47 6.48 10.27
CA TYR A 231 -10.67 5.69 10.51
C TYR A 231 -11.85 6.66 10.45
N VAL A 232 -12.74 6.46 9.49
CA VAL A 232 -13.85 7.39 9.23
C VAL A 232 -15.18 6.73 9.53
N LYS A 233 -16.19 7.51 9.94
CA LYS A 233 -17.53 6.99 10.22
C LYS A 233 -18.28 6.63 8.95
N ASP A 234 -18.14 7.45 7.92
CA ASP A 234 -18.84 7.30 6.65
C ASP A 234 -17.91 7.66 5.48
N LEU A 235 -17.63 6.69 4.59
CA LEU A 235 -16.85 6.93 3.38
C LEU A 235 -17.64 7.66 2.29
N SER A 236 -18.95 7.89 2.44
CA SER A 236 -19.70 8.77 1.55
C SER A 236 -19.19 10.22 1.61
N GLU A 237 -18.65 10.63 2.76
CA GLU A 237 -18.04 11.94 3.02
C GLU A 237 -16.55 12.01 2.61
N TYR A 238 -16.04 11.00 1.91
CA TYR A 238 -14.62 10.91 1.54
C TYR A 238 -14.13 12.14 0.76
N SER A 239 -14.97 12.75 -0.09
CA SER A 239 -14.59 13.99 -0.81
C SER A 239 -14.31 15.13 0.16
N THR A 240 -15.23 15.38 1.11
CA THR A 240 -15.12 16.42 2.14
C THR A 240 -13.85 16.23 2.97
N ILE A 241 -13.61 15.00 3.43
CA ILE A 241 -12.42 14.64 4.23
C ILE A 241 -11.14 14.88 3.42
N ASN A 242 -11.13 14.45 2.15
CA ASN A 242 -9.95 14.57 1.29
C ASN A 242 -9.63 16.03 0.94
N ASP A 243 -10.64 16.88 0.79
CA ASP A 243 -10.46 18.32 0.53
C ASP A 243 -9.73 18.97 1.71
N VAL A 244 -10.18 18.74 2.95
CA VAL A 244 -9.52 19.27 4.15
C VAL A 244 -8.10 18.69 4.28
N TYR A 245 -7.95 17.37 4.16
CA TYR A 245 -6.66 16.70 4.25
C TYR A 245 -5.62 17.29 3.29
N THR A 246 -6.03 17.59 2.05
CA THR A 246 -5.15 18.16 1.03
C THR A 246 -4.64 19.56 1.38
N THR A 247 -5.35 20.32 2.23
CA THR A 247 -4.90 21.66 2.66
C THR A 247 -3.86 21.66 3.77
N ARG A 248 -3.73 20.55 4.51
CA ARG A 248 -2.87 20.46 5.70
C ARG A 248 -1.61 19.61 5.48
N LEU A 249 -1.63 18.69 4.51
CA LEU A 249 -0.55 17.77 4.25
C LEU A 249 0.36 18.26 3.11
N PRO A 250 1.66 17.93 3.13
CA PRO A 250 2.59 18.37 2.10
C PRO A 250 2.25 17.75 0.74
N HIS A 251 2.20 18.58 -0.31
CA HIS A 251 1.97 18.11 -1.68
C HIS A 251 3.17 17.35 -2.25
N THR A 252 4.38 17.79 -1.89
CA THR A 252 5.62 17.16 -2.31
C THR A 252 5.96 16.06 -1.31
N ASN A 253 6.13 14.83 -1.81
CA ASN A 253 6.46 13.66 -0.98
C ASN A 253 5.52 13.46 0.24
N PRO A 254 4.19 13.41 0.03
CA PRO A 254 3.23 13.19 1.10
C PRO A 254 3.44 11.86 1.83
N PRO A 255 2.91 11.69 3.06
CA PRO A 255 2.98 10.41 3.77
C PRO A 255 2.23 9.30 3.04
N VAL A 256 2.49 8.05 3.40
CA VAL A 256 1.59 6.93 3.05
C VAL A 256 0.26 7.09 3.75
N ARG A 257 -0.82 6.55 3.18
CA ARG A 257 -2.15 6.72 3.75
C ARG A 257 -2.96 5.43 3.73
N VAL A 258 -3.75 5.24 4.78
CA VAL A 258 -4.82 4.25 4.88
C VAL A 258 -6.09 5.00 5.28
N CYS A 259 -7.21 4.72 4.62
CA CYS A 259 -8.49 5.37 4.93
C CYS A 259 -9.61 4.34 4.83
N ILE A 260 -10.21 3.98 5.96
CA ILE A 260 -11.23 2.92 6.03
C ILE A 260 -12.44 3.39 6.82
N GLN A 261 -13.63 2.86 6.49
CA GLN A 261 -14.82 3.10 7.29
C GLN A 261 -14.83 2.19 8.50
N CYS A 262 -15.04 2.70 9.70
CA CYS A 262 -15.24 1.91 10.91
C CYS A 262 -16.61 2.24 11.54
N PRO A 263 -17.18 1.33 12.35
CA PRO A 263 -18.37 1.63 13.16
C PRO A 263 -18.03 2.51 14.37
N ILE A 264 -17.32 3.63 14.12
CA ILE A 264 -17.01 4.66 15.10
C ILE A 264 -18.19 5.64 15.22
N ASN A 265 -18.41 6.17 16.42
CA ASN A 265 -19.47 7.15 16.67
C ASN A 265 -19.04 8.62 16.45
N VAL A 266 -17.73 8.89 16.36
CA VAL A 266 -17.16 10.18 15.92
C VAL A 266 -16.84 10.18 14.42
N PRO A 267 -16.88 11.33 13.70
CA PRO A 267 -16.64 11.35 12.25
C PRO A 267 -15.28 10.80 11.81
N VAL A 268 -14.21 11.10 12.57
CA VAL A 268 -12.85 10.71 12.19
C VAL A 268 -11.96 10.46 13.41
N VAL A 269 -11.14 9.41 13.31
CA VAL A 269 -10.00 9.11 14.20
C VAL A 269 -8.74 8.99 13.36
N ILE A 270 -7.64 9.59 13.81
CA ILE A 270 -6.35 9.62 13.13
C ILE A 270 -5.26 9.00 14.00
N ASP A 271 -4.41 8.18 13.37
CA ASP A 271 -3.06 7.91 13.87
C ASP A 271 -2.02 8.28 12.81
N ALA A 272 -0.79 8.58 13.26
CA ALA A 272 0.28 9.00 12.37
C ALA A 272 1.64 8.49 12.84
N LEU A 273 2.53 8.34 11.86
CA LEU A 273 3.93 7.98 12.02
C LEU A 273 4.78 9.08 11.39
N ALA A 274 5.81 9.55 12.09
CA ALA A 274 6.77 10.53 11.59
C ALA A 274 8.21 10.09 11.85
N TYR A 275 9.13 10.71 11.12
CA TYR A 275 10.55 10.50 11.31
C TYR A 275 11.33 11.80 11.11
N LYS A 276 12.24 12.08 12.05
CA LYS A 276 13.25 13.12 11.93
C LYS A 276 14.56 12.57 12.48
N GLY A 277 15.59 12.57 11.63
CA GLY A 277 16.90 12.10 12.02
C GLY A 277 17.47 12.90 13.18
N ILE A 278 18.13 12.21 14.10
CA ILE A 278 18.80 12.83 15.24
C ILE A 278 20.29 12.91 14.93
N HIS A 279 20.86 14.11 14.97
CA HIS A 279 22.31 14.29 14.92
C HIS A 279 22.89 13.98 16.30
N GLN A 280 23.46 12.78 16.49
CA GLN A 280 24.18 12.46 17.73
C GLN A 280 25.67 12.79 17.64
N ASN A 281 26.29 12.67 16.45
CA ASN A 281 27.67 13.07 16.14
C ASN A 281 27.79 13.58 14.69
N ASP A 282 28.80 14.40 14.38
CA ASP A 282 29.02 14.97 13.03
C ASP A 282 29.30 13.90 11.93
N ASP A 283 29.67 12.67 12.33
CA ASP A 283 30.03 11.58 11.40
C ASP A 283 28.89 10.56 11.12
N GLU A 284 27.75 10.63 11.80
CA GLU A 284 26.64 9.68 11.58
C GLU A 284 25.76 10.09 10.40
N GLN A 285 25.56 9.16 9.46
CA GLN A 285 24.73 9.38 8.29
C GLN A 285 23.25 9.38 8.68
N VAL A 286 22.63 10.56 8.71
CA VAL A 286 21.19 10.71 8.90
C VAL A 286 20.42 9.93 7.83
N LEU A 287 19.50 9.05 8.27
CA LEU A 287 18.67 8.30 7.35
C LEU A 287 17.77 9.26 6.57
N LYS A 288 17.84 9.17 5.24
CA LYS A 288 16.99 9.98 4.37
C LYS A 288 15.63 9.33 4.18
N LYS A 289 14.59 10.18 4.13
CA LYS A 289 13.24 9.78 3.72
C LYS A 289 13.20 9.66 2.19
N HIS A 290 12.94 8.45 1.69
CA HIS A 290 12.73 8.18 0.28
C HIS A 290 11.24 7.94 0.04
N THR A 291 10.63 8.71 -0.85
CA THR A 291 9.18 8.65 -1.08
C THR A 291 8.90 8.26 -2.52
N MET A 292 7.99 7.30 -2.71
CA MET A 292 7.44 6.94 -4.02
C MET A 292 6.02 7.47 -4.13
N HIS A 293 5.85 8.41 -5.06
CA HIS A 293 4.59 9.09 -5.33
C HIS A 293 4.31 9.02 -6.84
N VAL A 294 3.71 7.92 -7.29
CA VAL A 294 3.35 7.69 -8.69
C VAL A 294 2.05 8.42 -8.98
N GLN A 295 2.12 9.48 -9.79
CA GLN A 295 0.95 10.30 -10.14
C GLN A 295 0.42 10.03 -11.55
N SER A 296 1.22 9.40 -12.41
CA SER A 296 0.84 9.03 -13.77
C SER A 296 0.12 7.69 -13.83
N ILE A 297 -0.83 7.55 -14.75
CA ILE A 297 -1.41 6.25 -15.09
C ILE A 297 -0.30 5.34 -15.63
N SER A 298 -0.20 4.14 -15.08
CA SER A 298 0.82 3.16 -15.44
C SER A 298 0.22 1.75 -15.52
N HIS A 299 0.96 0.79 -16.06
CA HIS A 299 0.53 -0.62 -16.07
C HIS A 299 1.02 -1.40 -14.84
N TRP A 300 1.93 -0.83 -14.05
CA TRP A 300 2.61 -1.53 -12.97
C TRP A 300 1.98 -1.25 -11.60
N SER A 301 1.63 0.01 -11.28
CA SER A 301 0.98 0.44 -10.04
C SER A 301 -0.15 1.45 -10.27
N PRO A 302 -1.25 1.40 -9.51
CA PRO A 302 -2.26 2.46 -9.54
C PRO A 302 -1.67 3.82 -9.16
N ALA A 303 -2.15 4.86 -9.83
CA ALA A 303 -1.75 6.24 -9.56
C ALA A 303 -2.36 6.74 -8.25
N SER A 304 -1.54 7.41 -7.44
CA SER A 304 -1.99 8.20 -6.29
C SER A 304 -2.40 9.58 -6.79
N ILE A 305 -3.72 9.80 -6.91
CA ILE A 305 -4.28 11.10 -7.33
C ILE A 305 -4.37 12.08 -6.15
N GLY A 306 -4.53 11.56 -4.93
CA GLY A 306 -4.61 12.37 -3.71
C GLY A 306 -3.22 12.67 -3.11
N PRO A 307 -3.15 13.50 -2.05
CA PRO A 307 -1.91 13.87 -1.37
C PRO A 307 -1.40 12.73 -0.47
N TYR A 308 -1.11 11.56 -1.05
CA TYR A 308 -0.51 10.43 -0.37
C TYR A 308 0.41 9.65 -1.30
N SER A 309 1.47 9.10 -0.73
CA SER A 309 2.46 8.32 -1.45
C SER A 309 2.15 6.82 -1.37
N GLN A 310 2.52 6.05 -2.39
CA GLN A 310 2.35 4.59 -2.36
C GLN A 310 3.26 3.96 -1.30
N ALA A 311 4.47 4.50 -1.14
CA ALA A 311 5.40 4.02 -0.14
C ALA A 311 6.37 5.11 0.32
N VAL A 312 6.85 4.97 1.55
CA VAL A 312 7.93 5.78 2.13
C VAL A 312 8.93 4.82 2.78
N ARG A 313 10.21 4.99 2.45
CA ARG A 313 11.33 4.22 3.03
C ARG A 313 12.25 5.13 3.83
N ILE A 314 12.59 4.71 5.04
CA ILE A 314 13.61 5.31 5.89
C ILE A 314 14.50 4.18 6.42
N GLY A 315 15.79 4.23 6.08
CA GLY A 315 16.71 3.14 6.38
C GLY A 315 16.22 1.81 5.80
N HIS A 316 15.96 0.85 6.70
CA HIS A 316 15.50 -0.51 6.37
C HIS A 316 13.98 -0.67 6.38
N ILE A 317 13.23 0.29 6.92
CA ILE A 317 11.78 0.23 7.05
C ILE A 317 11.12 0.84 5.81
N ILE A 318 10.20 0.10 5.19
CA ILE A 318 9.36 0.57 4.09
C ILE A 318 7.91 0.53 4.56
N ALA A 319 7.29 1.70 4.73
CA ALA A 319 5.87 1.83 4.95
C ALA A 319 5.15 1.86 3.60
N VAL A 320 4.04 1.12 3.47
CA VAL A 320 3.23 1.04 2.24
C VAL A 320 1.83 1.57 2.55
N ALA A 321 1.27 2.39 1.65
CA ALA A 321 -0.11 2.85 1.75
C ALA A 321 -1.11 1.69 1.60
N GLY A 322 -2.33 1.89 2.05
CA GLY A 322 -3.42 0.94 1.83
C GLY A 322 -3.59 0.62 0.36
N GLN A 323 -3.44 -0.66 0.00
CA GLN A 323 -3.60 -1.12 -1.37
C GLN A 323 -4.98 -1.74 -1.54
N ILE A 324 -5.72 -1.29 -2.56
CA ILE A 324 -7.00 -1.87 -3.01
C ILE A 324 -6.83 -2.46 -4.43
N PRO A 325 -7.73 -3.35 -4.90
CA PRO A 325 -7.57 -4.05 -6.18
C PRO A 325 -7.94 -3.17 -7.37
N MET A 326 -7.30 -2.00 -7.50
CA MET A 326 -7.45 -1.13 -8.67
C MET A 326 -6.62 -1.65 -9.84
N VAL A 327 -7.20 -1.67 -11.04
CA VAL A 327 -6.47 -1.98 -12.27
C VAL A 327 -5.61 -0.75 -12.64
N PRO A 328 -4.26 -0.86 -12.66
CA PRO A 328 -3.38 0.30 -12.78
C PRO A 328 -3.64 1.19 -14.00
N GLY A 329 -3.87 0.57 -15.17
CA GLY A 329 -3.93 1.28 -16.45
C GLY A 329 -5.22 2.05 -16.72
N ASN A 330 -6.26 1.87 -15.91
CA ASN A 330 -7.54 2.59 -16.05
C ASN A 330 -8.13 3.06 -14.72
N LEU A 331 -7.51 2.69 -13.59
CA LEU A 331 -7.93 3.04 -12.23
C LEU A 331 -9.34 2.54 -11.85
N SER A 332 -9.90 1.57 -12.59
CA SER A 332 -11.15 0.91 -12.20
C SER A 332 -10.89 -0.13 -11.12
N LEU A 333 -11.81 -0.30 -10.18
CA LEU A 333 -11.76 -1.43 -9.24
C LEU A 333 -11.92 -2.76 -10.03
N LEU A 334 -11.17 -3.79 -9.64
CA LEU A 334 -11.33 -5.12 -10.20
C LEU A 334 -12.63 -5.75 -9.69
N ASP A 335 -13.63 -5.77 -10.56
CA ASP A 335 -14.94 -6.36 -10.29
C ASP A 335 -14.93 -7.88 -10.49
N MET A 336 -14.21 -8.57 -9.60
CA MET A 336 -14.11 -10.03 -9.54
C MET A 336 -14.18 -10.49 -8.09
N ASN A 337 -14.21 -11.82 -7.90
CA ASN A 337 -14.28 -12.43 -6.58
C ASN A 337 -13.11 -12.04 -5.65
N ILE A 338 -13.32 -12.25 -4.35
CA ILE A 338 -12.34 -11.91 -3.30
C ILE A 338 -10.94 -12.49 -3.56
N LYS A 339 -10.87 -13.71 -4.12
CA LYS A 339 -9.61 -14.34 -4.51
C LYS A 339 -8.86 -13.47 -5.51
N ARG A 340 -9.47 -13.10 -6.64
CA ARG A 340 -8.83 -12.26 -7.67
C ARG A 340 -8.50 -10.86 -7.16
N GLN A 341 -9.36 -10.27 -6.34
CA GLN A 341 -9.06 -8.99 -5.67
C GLN A 341 -7.80 -9.10 -4.79
N CYS A 342 -7.70 -10.12 -3.93
CA CYS A 342 -6.51 -10.36 -3.12
C CYS A 342 -5.26 -10.53 -4.00
N ARG A 343 -5.34 -11.33 -5.08
CA ARG A 343 -4.22 -11.53 -6.01
C ARG A 343 -3.69 -10.21 -6.58
N LEU A 344 -4.60 -9.33 -7.03
CA LEU A 344 -4.22 -8.04 -7.60
C LEU A 344 -3.59 -7.13 -6.56
N THR A 345 -4.19 -7.01 -5.39
CA THR A 345 -3.68 -6.15 -4.32
C THR A 345 -2.31 -6.60 -3.81
N LEU A 346 -2.09 -7.91 -3.63
CA LEU A 346 -0.80 -8.45 -3.22
C LEU A 346 0.28 -8.26 -4.29
N ARG A 347 -0.10 -8.30 -5.57
CA ARG A 347 0.82 -7.97 -6.68
C ARG A 347 1.21 -6.50 -6.66
N HIS A 348 0.29 -5.59 -6.32
CA HIS A 348 0.61 -4.16 -6.14
C HIS A 348 1.63 -3.96 -5.03
N ILE A 349 1.39 -4.57 -3.85
CA ILE A 349 2.34 -4.52 -2.73
C ILE A 349 3.72 -4.99 -3.19
N ASN A 350 3.81 -6.15 -3.83
CA ASN A 350 5.08 -6.71 -4.29
C ASN A 350 5.81 -5.76 -5.26
N ARG A 351 5.09 -5.15 -6.21
CA ARG A 351 5.67 -4.20 -7.17
C ARG A 351 6.13 -2.90 -6.49
N ILE A 352 5.34 -2.37 -5.55
CA ILE A 352 5.67 -1.15 -4.81
C ILE A 352 6.93 -1.36 -3.96
N VAL A 353 7.00 -2.43 -3.17
CA VAL A 353 8.19 -2.69 -2.33
C VAL A 353 9.44 -2.97 -3.17
N ASN A 354 9.29 -3.70 -4.29
CA ASN A 354 10.40 -3.98 -5.19
C ASN A 354 10.91 -2.73 -5.94
N ALA A 355 9.99 -1.82 -6.31
CA ALA A 355 10.38 -0.55 -6.91
C ALA A 355 11.01 0.42 -5.88
N MET A 356 10.65 0.32 -4.59
CA MET A 356 11.29 1.08 -3.51
C MET A 356 12.71 0.57 -3.20
N ASP A 357 12.92 -0.74 -3.32
CA ASP A 357 14.18 -1.42 -3.10
C ASP A 357 14.19 -2.75 -3.88
N SER A 358 15.08 -2.88 -4.86
CA SER A 358 15.10 -4.03 -5.78
C SER A 358 15.38 -5.37 -5.11
N SER A 359 15.96 -5.37 -3.91
CA SER A 359 16.17 -6.57 -3.08
C SER A 359 14.96 -6.95 -2.22
N THR A 360 13.95 -6.09 -2.12
CA THR A 360 12.75 -6.32 -1.30
C THR A 360 11.61 -6.89 -2.14
N GLN A 361 10.89 -7.86 -1.57
CA GLN A 361 9.75 -8.55 -2.18
C GLN A 361 8.64 -8.75 -1.14
N LEU A 362 7.53 -9.38 -1.54
CA LEU A 362 6.40 -9.66 -0.65
C LEU A 362 6.78 -10.49 0.58
N ARG A 363 7.82 -11.34 0.48
CA ARG A 363 8.31 -12.14 1.61
C ARG A 363 9.03 -11.34 2.68
N ASP A 364 9.37 -10.09 2.39
CA ASP A 364 10.09 -9.18 3.29
C ASP A 364 9.13 -8.29 4.09
N ILE A 365 7.83 -8.46 3.90
CA ILE A 365 6.81 -7.91 4.79
C ILE A 365 6.96 -8.54 6.18
N VAL A 366 6.98 -7.70 7.22
CA VAL A 366 7.12 -8.13 8.62
C VAL A 366 5.75 -8.28 9.27
N GLN A 367 4.90 -7.27 9.10
CA GLN A 367 3.56 -7.23 9.68
C GLN A 367 2.60 -6.52 8.73
N GLY A 368 1.33 -6.95 8.74
CA GLY A 368 0.28 -6.36 7.95
C GLY A 368 -1.08 -6.41 8.62
N ILE A 369 -1.99 -5.57 8.13
CA ILE A 369 -3.41 -5.59 8.45
C ILE A 369 -4.17 -5.73 7.14
N CYS A 370 -4.99 -6.78 7.05
CA CYS A 370 -5.90 -7.03 5.95
C CYS A 370 -7.30 -6.61 6.37
N PHE A 371 -7.77 -5.48 5.84
CA PHE A 371 -9.14 -5.03 6.03
C PHE A 371 -10.05 -5.69 5.00
N LEU A 372 -11.21 -6.16 5.44
CA LEU A 372 -12.19 -6.90 4.63
C LEU A 372 -13.60 -6.36 4.90
N THR A 373 -14.49 -6.42 3.91
CA THR A 373 -15.89 -5.97 4.10
C THR A 373 -16.82 -7.05 4.66
N HIS A 374 -16.37 -8.31 4.68
CA HIS A 374 -17.17 -9.44 5.16
C HIS A 374 -16.29 -10.54 5.75
N HIS A 375 -16.74 -11.16 6.86
CA HIS A 375 -15.97 -12.19 7.57
C HIS A 375 -15.71 -13.46 6.77
N SER A 376 -16.61 -13.83 5.84
CA SER A 376 -16.42 -14.99 4.95
C SER A 376 -15.19 -14.86 4.03
N TYR A 377 -14.68 -13.65 3.84
CA TYR A 377 -13.50 -13.38 3.02
C TYR A 377 -12.17 -13.68 3.72
N ILE A 378 -12.17 -13.79 5.06
CA ILE A 378 -10.93 -13.99 5.85
C ILE A 378 -10.18 -15.24 5.40
N ALA A 379 -10.88 -16.36 5.21
CA ALA A 379 -10.26 -17.62 4.86
C ALA A 379 -9.54 -17.56 3.49
N GLU A 380 -10.18 -16.94 2.49
CA GLU A 380 -9.60 -16.82 1.16
C GLU A 380 -8.47 -15.78 1.11
N ALA A 381 -8.62 -14.65 1.82
CA ALA A 381 -7.58 -13.64 1.93
C ALA A 381 -6.31 -14.21 2.60
N ARG A 382 -6.49 -15.01 3.66
CA ARG A 382 -5.40 -15.73 4.32
C ARG A 382 -4.73 -16.73 3.38
N LYS A 383 -5.52 -17.56 2.70
CA LYS A 383 -5.01 -18.53 1.74
C LYS A 383 -4.19 -17.87 0.62
N GLU A 384 -4.67 -16.76 0.06
CA GLU A 384 -3.95 -16.06 -1.02
C GLU A 384 -2.69 -15.33 -0.51
N TRP A 385 -2.64 -14.93 0.77
CA TRP A 385 -1.40 -14.50 1.43
C TRP A 385 -0.41 -15.65 1.57
N GLU A 386 -0.82 -16.72 2.26
CA GLU A 386 0.02 -17.88 2.62
C GLU A 386 0.57 -18.62 1.40
N LYS A 387 -0.17 -18.65 0.28
CA LYS A 387 0.32 -19.18 -1.02
C LYS A 387 1.55 -18.44 -1.56
N ARG A 388 1.74 -17.17 -1.20
CA ARG A 388 2.81 -16.31 -1.71
C ARG A 388 3.90 -16.07 -0.68
N THR A 389 3.53 -16.02 0.59
CA THR A 389 4.43 -15.83 1.72
C THR A 389 3.73 -16.19 3.03
N ASN A 390 4.46 -16.78 3.96
CA ASN A 390 4.02 -17.01 5.34
C ASN A 390 4.92 -16.28 6.37
N ASN A 391 5.76 -15.36 5.90
CA ASN A 391 6.75 -14.69 6.75
C ASN A 391 6.13 -13.63 7.65
N ALA A 392 5.16 -12.86 7.16
CA ALA A 392 4.59 -11.77 7.94
C ALA A 392 3.56 -12.25 8.96
N ILE A 393 3.49 -11.57 10.09
CA ILE A 393 2.34 -11.66 10.99
C ILE A 393 1.24 -10.74 10.46
N VAL A 394 0.10 -11.31 10.08
CA VAL A 394 -1.03 -10.56 9.51
C VAL A 394 -2.22 -10.59 10.45
N ASP A 395 -2.80 -9.42 10.67
CA ASP A 395 -4.11 -9.29 11.29
C ASP A 395 -5.23 -9.18 10.25
N TYR A 396 -6.38 -9.79 10.52
CA TYR A 396 -7.55 -9.80 9.63
C TYR A 396 -8.71 -9.10 10.33
N ILE A 397 -9.08 -7.93 9.80
CA ILE A 397 -10.04 -7.03 10.41
C ILE A 397 -11.21 -6.85 9.45
N VAL A 398 -12.43 -6.99 9.94
CA VAL A 398 -13.64 -6.76 9.13
C VAL A 398 -14.25 -5.42 9.49
N VAL A 399 -14.52 -4.63 8.46
CA VAL A 399 -15.05 -3.27 8.56
C VAL A 399 -16.24 -3.09 7.60
N PRO A 400 -17.12 -2.11 7.83
CA PRO A 400 -18.29 -1.91 6.98
C PRO A 400 -17.95 -1.64 5.51
N HIS A 401 -17.03 -0.71 5.24
CA HIS A 401 -16.72 -0.30 3.87
C HIS A 401 -15.25 0.04 3.70
N LEU A 402 -14.77 -0.14 2.47
CA LEU A 402 -13.44 0.26 2.03
C LEU A 402 -13.56 1.23 0.86
N PRO A 403 -12.51 2.04 0.58
CA PRO A 403 -12.51 2.97 -0.53
C PRO A 403 -12.91 2.31 -1.85
N ARG A 404 -13.67 3.06 -2.66
CA ARG A 404 -14.18 2.59 -3.96
C ARG A 404 -15.03 1.31 -3.89
N ASN A 405 -15.57 0.96 -2.73
CA ASN A 405 -16.31 -0.29 -2.49
C ASN A 405 -15.47 -1.55 -2.71
N ALA A 406 -14.16 -1.48 -2.48
CA ALA A 406 -13.30 -2.66 -2.46
C ALA A 406 -13.77 -3.69 -1.42
N HIS A 407 -13.49 -4.97 -1.64
CA HIS A 407 -13.75 -6.01 -0.63
C HIS A 407 -12.53 -6.29 0.25
N VAL A 408 -11.35 -5.85 -0.17
CA VAL A 408 -10.10 -6.06 0.54
C VAL A 408 -9.18 -4.85 0.37
N GLU A 409 -8.56 -4.45 1.47
CA GLU A 409 -7.48 -3.47 1.51
C GLU A 409 -6.34 -4.02 2.37
N TRP A 410 -5.13 -4.01 1.81
CA TRP A 410 -3.94 -4.47 2.53
C TRP A 410 -3.08 -3.28 2.93
N TRP A 411 -2.77 -3.21 4.21
CA TRP A 411 -1.80 -2.27 4.77
C TRP A 411 -0.64 -3.03 5.38
N VAL A 412 0.57 -2.74 4.94
CA VAL A 412 1.77 -3.50 5.33
C VAL A 412 2.98 -2.59 5.54
N TRP A 413 3.97 -3.12 6.23
CA TRP A 413 5.32 -2.58 6.19
C TRP A 413 6.36 -3.68 6.01
N ALA A 414 7.43 -3.35 5.30
CA ALA A 414 8.53 -4.24 4.98
C ALA A 414 9.79 -3.85 5.75
N HIS A 415 10.66 -4.84 5.95
CA HIS A 415 12.02 -4.61 6.41
C HIS A 415 13.01 -5.26 5.45
N ARG A 416 13.99 -4.49 4.94
CA ARG A 416 14.96 -4.98 3.93
C ARG A 416 15.70 -6.26 4.37
N ASP A 417 15.95 -6.39 5.67
CA ASP A 417 16.59 -7.56 6.28
C ASP A 417 15.59 -8.47 7.02
N ASN A 418 14.39 -8.70 6.47
CA ASN A 418 13.37 -9.54 7.12
C ASN A 418 13.84 -10.99 7.35
N ASN A 419 14.79 -11.49 6.55
CA ASN A 419 15.41 -12.80 6.80
C ASN A 419 16.15 -12.90 8.14
N ARG A 420 16.41 -11.75 8.79
CA ARG A 420 16.97 -11.66 10.14
C ARG A 420 15.90 -11.50 11.21
N PHE A 421 14.61 -11.59 10.86
CA PHE A 421 13.54 -11.57 11.85
C PHE A 421 13.30 -12.98 12.39
N GLU A 422 13.38 -13.10 13.71
CA GLU A 422 12.94 -14.28 14.42
C GLU A 422 11.41 -14.23 14.64
N TYR A 423 10.83 -15.38 14.98
CA TYR A 423 9.39 -15.56 15.16
C TYR A 423 9.11 -16.39 16.41
N GLU A 424 8.13 -15.95 17.20
CA GLU A 424 7.56 -16.77 18.27
C GLU A 424 6.02 -16.72 18.24
N GLU A 425 5.40 -17.85 18.53
CA GLU A 425 3.96 -17.94 18.81
C GLU A 425 3.78 -18.44 20.24
N THR A 426 3.04 -17.67 21.03
CA THR A 426 2.82 -17.97 22.45
C THR A 426 1.36 -17.69 22.81
N GLY A 427 0.89 -18.28 23.90
CA GLY A 427 -0.43 -17.95 24.40
C GLY A 427 -0.62 -18.42 25.82
N ARG A 428 -1.53 -17.75 26.51
CA ARG A 428 -1.94 -18.13 27.86
C ARG A 428 -3.43 -17.89 28.04
N CYS A 429 -4.01 -18.51 29.07
CA CYS A 429 -5.35 -18.15 29.51
C CYS A 429 -5.25 -17.04 30.55
N VAL A 430 -6.16 -16.08 30.47
CA VAL A 430 -6.41 -15.08 31.51
C VAL A 430 -7.89 -15.21 31.85
N GLY A 431 -8.17 -15.71 33.07
CA GLY A 431 -9.51 -16.17 33.43
C GLY A 431 -10.09 -17.18 32.42
N ASN A 432 -11.24 -16.84 31.82
CA ASN A 432 -11.92 -17.65 30.81
C ASN A 432 -11.53 -17.32 29.36
N PHE A 433 -10.59 -16.39 29.18
CA PHE A 433 -10.19 -15.89 27.86
C PHE A 433 -8.84 -16.47 27.46
N LYS A 434 -8.65 -16.67 26.15
CA LYS A 434 -7.39 -17.07 25.56
C LYS A 434 -6.72 -15.83 24.97
N VAL A 435 -5.48 -15.58 25.39
CA VAL A 435 -4.58 -14.59 24.79
C VAL A 435 -3.59 -15.34 23.90
N ALA A 436 -3.62 -15.10 22.60
CA ALA A 436 -2.72 -15.71 21.62
C ALA A 436 -1.88 -14.62 20.94
N ILE A 437 -0.57 -14.79 20.91
CA ILE A 437 0.40 -13.81 20.45
C ILE A 437 1.28 -14.43 19.37
N ARG A 438 1.42 -13.72 18.27
CA ARG A 438 2.50 -13.92 17.29
C ARG A 438 3.39 -12.72 17.31
N ARG A 439 4.69 -12.92 17.52
CA ARG A 439 5.68 -11.84 17.59
C ARG A 439 6.81 -12.12 16.62
N ARG A 440 7.31 -11.07 15.98
CA ARG A 440 8.54 -11.07 15.18
C ARG A 440 9.46 -9.95 15.64
N TRP A 441 10.76 -10.16 15.63
CA TRP A 441 11.75 -9.14 15.96
C TRP A 441 13.00 -9.32 15.12
N ASN A 442 13.68 -8.22 14.77
CA ASN A 442 14.91 -8.30 14.01
C ASN A 442 16.09 -8.81 14.85
N TYR A 443 17.19 -9.17 14.21
CA TYR A 443 18.38 -9.73 14.88
C TYR A 443 18.92 -8.89 16.04
N GLU A 444 18.96 -7.57 15.89
CA GLU A 444 19.38 -6.66 16.97
C GLU A 444 18.34 -6.48 18.08
N ASN A 445 17.14 -7.02 17.86
CA ASN A 445 15.92 -6.82 18.62
C ASN A 445 15.73 -5.34 18.98
N ASP A 446 15.93 -4.44 18.03
CA ASP A 446 15.62 -3.02 18.17
C ASP A 446 14.26 -2.65 17.55
N VAL A 447 13.74 -3.50 16.67
CA VAL A 447 12.37 -3.46 16.14
C VAL A 447 11.67 -4.79 16.39
N SER A 448 10.50 -4.73 17.02
CA SER A 448 9.67 -5.90 17.34
C SER A 448 8.21 -5.60 16.99
N ALA A 449 7.51 -6.57 16.40
CA ALA A 449 6.14 -6.47 15.93
C ALA A 449 5.32 -7.60 16.54
N ILE A 450 4.05 -7.34 16.86
CA ILE A 450 3.15 -8.31 17.48
C ILE A 450 1.75 -8.25 16.87
N VAL A 451 1.11 -9.41 16.75
CA VAL A 451 -0.33 -9.54 16.57
C VAL A 451 -0.84 -10.39 17.72
N CYS A 452 -1.77 -9.83 18.50
CA CYS A 452 -2.33 -10.46 19.68
C CYS A 452 -3.85 -10.59 19.54
N TYR A 453 -4.38 -11.78 19.82
CA TYR A 453 -5.81 -12.07 19.82
C TYR A 453 -6.29 -12.43 21.22
N LEU A 454 -7.37 -11.78 21.65
CA LEU A 454 -8.14 -12.15 22.82
C LEU A 454 -9.43 -12.81 22.35
N SER A 455 -9.66 -14.05 22.79
CA SER A 455 -10.81 -14.85 22.38
C SER A 455 -11.49 -15.53 23.55
N THR A 456 -12.80 -15.76 23.45
CA THR A 456 -13.53 -16.58 24.40
C THR A 456 -13.10 -18.04 24.27
N ARG A 457 -13.00 -18.78 25.39
CA ARG A 457 -12.83 -20.24 25.35
C ARG A 457 -14.13 -20.86 24.83
N SER A 458 -14.19 -21.23 23.56
CA SER A 458 -15.22 -22.14 23.08
C SER A 458 -14.93 -23.53 23.63
N SER A 459 -15.58 -23.91 24.73
CA SER A 459 -15.71 -25.32 25.09
C SER A 459 -16.69 -25.95 24.11
N ASN A 460 -16.20 -26.53 23.01
CA ASN A 460 -16.88 -27.62 22.30
C ASN A 460 -15.90 -28.39 21.41
N SER A 461 -15.35 -29.46 21.98
CA SER A 461 -14.66 -30.53 21.26
C SER A 461 -15.65 -31.41 20.50
N THR A 462 -16.29 -30.89 19.45
CA THR A 462 -16.94 -31.67 18.39
C THR A 462 -17.30 -30.74 17.24
N GLY A 463 -16.85 -31.08 16.02
CA GLY A 463 -16.95 -30.25 14.81
C GLY A 463 -18.37 -30.04 14.29
N ASN A 464 -19.14 -29.19 14.94
CA ASN A 464 -20.37 -28.61 14.40
C ASN A 464 -20.27 -27.08 14.38
N LEU A 465 -20.68 -26.50 13.26
CA LEU A 465 -20.79 -25.07 12.98
C LEU A 465 -21.48 -24.35 14.16
N ALA A 466 -20.73 -23.54 14.91
CA ALA A 466 -21.30 -22.76 15.99
C ALA A 466 -22.19 -21.65 15.39
N THR A 467 -23.51 -21.86 15.46
CA THR A 467 -24.51 -20.81 15.29
C THR A 467 -24.42 -19.82 16.45
N GLU A 468 -24.73 -18.55 16.18
CA GLU A 468 -24.64 -17.35 17.05
C GLU A 468 -25.33 -17.41 18.43
N THR A 469 -25.92 -18.54 18.80
CA THR A 469 -26.75 -18.67 20.00
C THR A 469 -25.92 -19.02 21.23
N SER A 470 -25.87 -18.06 22.15
CA SER A 470 -25.52 -18.19 23.58
C SER A 470 -24.06 -18.51 23.93
N LEU A 471 -23.18 -17.51 23.78
CA LEU A 471 -22.02 -17.38 24.65
C LEU A 471 -22.55 -17.01 26.05
N ASN A 472 -22.49 -17.94 27.00
CA ASN A 472 -22.65 -17.60 28.42
C ASN A 472 -21.64 -16.49 28.75
N SER A 473 -22.17 -15.34 29.17
CA SER A 473 -21.44 -14.13 29.52
C SER A 473 -20.57 -14.37 30.76
N SER A 474 -19.37 -14.91 30.60
CA SER A 474 -18.30 -14.52 31.50
C SER A 474 -17.97 -13.07 31.17
N GLU A 475 -18.47 -12.13 31.97
CA GLU A 475 -18.12 -10.72 31.83
C GLU A 475 -16.61 -10.57 31.97
N LEU A 476 -15.97 -10.00 30.94
CA LEU A 476 -14.57 -9.64 30.98
C LEU A 476 -14.40 -8.52 32.02
N THR A 477 -13.52 -8.73 32.99
CA THR A 477 -13.22 -7.74 34.04
C THR A 477 -12.06 -6.81 33.65
N ASP A 478 -11.99 -5.62 34.25
CA ASP A 478 -10.86 -4.69 34.06
C ASP A 478 -9.52 -5.34 34.47
N ASP A 479 -9.52 -6.20 35.50
CA ASP A 479 -8.33 -6.94 35.97
C ASP A 479 -7.87 -8.00 34.95
N GLU A 480 -8.79 -8.78 34.39
CA GLU A 480 -8.46 -9.77 33.35
C GLU A 480 -7.95 -9.08 32.08
N LEU A 481 -8.56 -7.97 31.68
CA LEU A 481 -8.08 -7.21 30.53
C LEU A 481 -6.70 -6.58 30.82
N THR A 482 -6.46 -6.10 32.05
CA THR A 482 -5.16 -5.60 32.49
C THR A 482 -4.09 -6.70 32.42
N GLU A 483 -4.35 -7.89 32.95
CA GLU A 483 -3.44 -9.03 32.89
C GLU A 483 -3.14 -9.46 31.43
N ALA A 484 -4.12 -9.32 30.53
CA ALA A 484 -3.91 -9.59 29.10
C ALA A 484 -2.98 -8.55 28.45
N PHE A 485 -3.16 -7.25 28.75
CA PHE A 485 -2.27 -6.19 28.26
C PHE A 485 -0.88 -6.27 28.89
N GLU A 486 -0.74 -6.66 30.16
CA GLU A 486 0.54 -6.95 30.79
C GLU A 486 1.30 -8.05 30.04
N TYR A 487 0.62 -9.13 29.69
CA TYR A 487 1.20 -10.23 28.90
C TYR A 487 1.66 -9.75 27.52
N LEU A 488 0.80 -9.02 26.83
CA LEU A 488 1.09 -8.46 25.51
C LEU A 488 2.33 -7.58 25.56
N LEU A 489 2.36 -6.62 26.48
CA LEU A 489 3.45 -5.66 26.61
C LEU A 489 4.74 -6.35 27.03
N ALA A 490 4.68 -7.30 27.97
CA ALA A 490 5.84 -8.09 28.37
C ALA A 490 6.44 -8.88 27.20
N LYS A 491 5.60 -9.43 26.30
CA LYS A 491 6.06 -10.08 25.07
C LYS A 491 6.62 -9.08 24.07
N LEU A 492 5.93 -7.97 23.83
CA LEU A 492 6.36 -6.96 22.86
C LEU A 492 7.72 -6.34 23.22
N THR A 493 7.98 -6.13 24.52
CA THR A 493 9.24 -5.54 25.03
C THR A 493 10.27 -6.58 25.51
N LYS A 494 10.04 -7.87 25.25
CA LYS A 494 10.97 -8.93 25.67
C LYS A 494 12.34 -8.75 25.00
N ASP A 495 13.39 -8.84 25.80
CA ASP A 495 14.80 -8.67 25.40
C ASP A 495 15.11 -7.28 24.78
N SER A 496 14.32 -6.27 25.15
CA SER A 496 14.54 -4.85 24.81
C SER A 496 15.84 -4.33 25.42
N LYS A 497 16.57 -3.50 24.67
CA LYS A 497 17.81 -2.84 25.13
C LYS A 497 17.50 -1.62 26.00
N SER A 498 16.35 -0.97 25.80
CA SER A 498 15.84 0.12 26.63
C SER A 498 14.93 -0.40 27.75
N GLU A 499 14.98 0.23 28.93
CA GLU A 499 14.07 -0.04 30.05
C GLU A 499 12.63 0.39 29.73
N ASN A 500 12.45 1.42 28.90
CA ASN A 500 11.15 1.94 28.49
C ASN A 500 11.13 2.23 26.98
N PRO A 501 11.13 1.18 26.13
CA PRO A 501 11.13 1.33 24.68
C PRO A 501 9.81 1.91 24.19
N THR A 502 9.81 2.53 23.02
CA THR A 502 8.60 3.12 22.43
C THR A 502 7.71 2.03 21.85
N CYS A 503 6.46 1.99 22.28
CA CYS A 503 5.45 1.04 21.82
C CYS A 503 4.28 1.79 21.18
N ASN A 504 3.84 1.33 20.01
CA ASN A 504 2.60 1.77 19.37
C ASN A 504 1.65 0.58 19.25
N LEU A 505 0.40 0.74 19.70
CA LEU A 505 -0.63 -0.30 19.63
C LEU A 505 -1.86 0.21 18.89
N ARG A 506 -2.28 -0.54 17.87
CA ARG A 506 -3.61 -0.42 17.27
C ARG A 506 -4.48 -1.53 17.82
N ILE A 507 -5.50 -1.15 18.57
CA ILE A 507 -6.35 -2.05 19.34
C ILE A 507 -7.70 -2.11 18.64
N PHE A 508 -7.97 -3.21 17.97
CA PHE A 508 -9.25 -3.46 17.30
C PHE A 508 -10.18 -4.22 18.23
N TYR A 509 -11.39 -3.74 18.42
CA TYR A 509 -12.40 -4.45 19.23
C TYR A 509 -13.69 -4.63 18.44
N LYS A 510 -14.43 -5.69 18.77
CA LYS A 510 -15.70 -6.00 18.11
C LYS A 510 -16.83 -5.20 18.78
N VAL A 511 -17.53 -4.38 18.01
CA VAL A 511 -18.71 -3.63 18.49
C VAL A 511 -19.80 -4.54 19.02
N ALA A 512 -20.63 -4.02 19.93
CA ALA A 512 -21.68 -4.76 20.63
C ALA A 512 -21.20 -5.95 21.50
N ASN A 513 -19.89 -6.09 21.71
CA ASN A 513 -19.26 -7.02 22.63
C ASN A 513 -18.38 -6.23 23.62
N LEU A 514 -18.23 -6.72 24.85
CA LEU A 514 -17.16 -6.23 25.72
C LEU A 514 -15.79 -6.70 25.20
N PRO A 515 -14.73 -5.89 25.33
CA PRO A 515 -14.69 -4.57 25.99
C PRO A 515 -15.08 -3.43 25.05
N GLY A 516 -15.77 -2.41 25.60
CA GLY A 516 -15.99 -1.12 24.93
C GLY A 516 -14.76 -0.20 25.01
N PRO A 517 -14.77 0.93 24.30
CA PRO A 517 -13.61 1.82 24.18
C PRO A 517 -13.21 2.44 25.53
N ASN A 518 -14.17 2.76 26.41
CA ASN A 518 -13.86 3.32 27.73
C ASN A 518 -13.24 2.29 28.67
N MET A 519 -13.69 1.04 28.63
CA MET A 519 -13.07 -0.05 29.41
C MET A 519 -11.61 -0.27 28.97
N ILE A 520 -11.36 -0.33 27.66
CA ILE A 520 -10.00 -0.43 27.11
C ILE A 520 -9.16 0.76 27.59
N ARG A 521 -9.70 1.98 27.54
CA ARG A 521 -9.00 3.19 28.00
C ARG A 521 -8.63 3.13 29.48
N ARG A 522 -9.58 2.80 30.36
CA ARG A 522 -9.32 2.66 31.81
C ARG A 522 -8.20 1.67 32.09
N VAL A 523 -8.18 0.54 31.39
CA VAL A 523 -7.11 -0.45 31.52
C VAL A 523 -5.77 0.10 31.03
N LEU A 524 -5.76 0.84 29.92
CA LEU A 524 -4.54 1.47 29.39
C LEU A 524 -3.97 2.55 30.33
N ASP A 525 -4.78 3.20 31.16
CA ASP A 525 -4.31 4.18 32.16
C ASP A 525 -3.35 3.56 33.20
N ASN A 526 -3.50 2.25 33.48
CA ASN A 526 -2.58 1.49 34.34
C ASN A 526 -1.15 1.41 33.78
N PHE A 527 -0.97 1.71 32.49
CA PHE A 527 0.32 1.68 31.79
C PHE A 527 0.83 3.07 31.40
N SER A 528 0.28 4.13 32.01
CA SER A 528 0.65 5.53 31.74
C SER A 528 2.12 5.87 31.98
N ASN A 529 2.84 5.06 32.76
CA ASN A 529 4.29 5.19 32.97
C ASN A 529 5.13 4.63 31.81
N ARG A 530 4.52 3.88 30.88
CA ARG A 530 5.22 3.31 29.71
C ARG A 530 5.19 4.30 28.55
N ASN A 531 6.23 4.22 27.71
CA ASN A 531 6.33 4.96 26.47
C ASN A 531 5.38 4.34 25.41
N LEU A 532 4.07 4.53 25.59
CA LEU A 532 3.00 3.85 24.87
C LEU A 532 2.09 4.85 24.12
N VAL A 533 1.85 4.61 22.83
CA VAL A 533 0.82 5.30 22.03
C VAL A 533 -0.22 4.28 21.59
N THR A 534 -1.50 4.61 21.75
CA THR A 534 -2.59 3.68 21.43
C THR A 534 -3.66 4.32 20.57
N THR A 535 -4.23 3.53 19.65
CA THR A 535 -5.43 3.89 18.89
C THR A 535 -6.44 2.76 19.03
N ILE A 536 -7.66 3.08 19.48
CA ILE A 536 -8.73 2.09 19.76
C ILE A 536 -9.74 2.10 18.62
N VAL A 537 -9.89 1.03 17.89
CA VAL A 537 -10.68 1.03 16.64
C VAL A 537 -11.80 0.00 16.72
N PRO A 538 -13.07 0.42 16.69
CA PRO A 538 -14.19 -0.51 16.60
C PRO A 538 -14.23 -1.18 15.22
N THR A 539 -14.69 -2.42 15.19
CA THR A 539 -14.75 -3.28 14.01
C THR A 539 -16.00 -4.14 14.05
N THR A 540 -16.47 -4.62 12.90
CA THR A 540 -17.66 -5.48 12.84
C THR A 540 -17.32 -6.93 13.20
N HIS A 541 -16.13 -7.39 12.82
CA HIS A 541 -15.64 -8.74 13.09
C HIS A 541 -14.10 -8.78 13.04
N LEU A 542 -13.51 -9.78 13.69
CA LEU A 542 -12.06 -9.96 13.80
C LEU A 542 -11.64 -11.33 13.27
N HIS A 543 -10.39 -11.71 13.49
CA HIS A 543 -9.76 -12.96 13.06
C HIS A 543 -10.66 -14.21 12.99
N ASN A 544 -11.50 -14.45 14.00
CA ASN A 544 -12.53 -15.49 14.03
C ASN A 544 -13.71 -15.07 14.94
N PHE A 545 -14.80 -15.85 14.94
CA PHE A 545 -16.01 -15.55 15.71
C PHE A 545 -15.81 -15.44 17.23
N SER A 546 -14.84 -16.17 17.79
CA SER A 546 -14.53 -16.11 19.22
C SER A 546 -13.64 -14.93 19.60
N THR A 547 -13.02 -14.25 18.63
CA THR A 547 -12.12 -13.11 18.86
C THR A 547 -12.94 -11.85 19.05
N PHE A 548 -12.77 -11.19 20.20
CA PHE A 548 -13.48 -9.95 20.53
C PHE A 548 -12.54 -8.74 20.62
N LEU A 549 -11.24 -8.98 20.77
CA LEU A 549 -10.21 -7.93 20.72
C LEU A 549 -8.96 -8.45 20.01
N SER A 550 -8.38 -7.61 19.16
CA SER A 550 -7.10 -7.83 18.49
C SER A 550 -6.19 -6.64 18.70
N VAL A 551 -4.89 -6.87 18.82
CA VAL A 551 -3.90 -5.79 18.93
C VAL A 551 -2.77 -6.02 17.94
N CYS A 552 -2.57 -5.04 17.08
CA CYS A 552 -1.42 -4.94 16.20
C CYS A 552 -0.44 -3.94 16.81
N GLY A 553 0.71 -4.41 17.26
CA GLY A 553 1.68 -3.58 17.99
C GLY A 553 3.06 -3.57 17.35
N VAL A 554 3.79 -2.48 17.55
CA VAL A 554 5.20 -2.33 17.17
C VAL A 554 5.96 -1.71 18.34
N ARG A 555 7.15 -2.21 18.62
CA ARG A 555 8.12 -1.64 19.56
C ARG A 555 9.39 -1.27 18.84
N HIS A 556 9.86 -0.05 19.07
CA HIS A 556 11.10 0.50 18.55
C HIS A 556 11.97 1.04 19.70
N GLU A 557 13.28 0.81 19.64
CA GLU A 557 14.27 1.37 20.59
C GLU A 557 14.54 2.87 20.39
#